data_AF-A0A1V5KM89-F1
#
_entry.id   AF-A0A1V5KM89-F1
#
_cell.length_a   1.000
_cell.length_b   1.000
_cell.length_c   1.000
_cell.angle_alpha   90.00
_cell.angle_beta   90.00
_cell.angle_gamma   90.00
#
_symmetry.space_group_name_H-M   'P 1'
#
loop_
_entity.id
_entity.type
_entity.pdbx_description
1 polymer ?
#
loop_
_entity_poly.entity_id
_entity_poly.type
_entity_poly.pdbx_seq_one_letter_code
_entity_poly.pdbx_strand_id
1 'polypeptide(L)'
;MITDASSSSTARLHNIKTAMATINGTRLDPGEMFSFNEVVGPRTKDAGYRKAKAYYGMQDIMEYGGGICQVSSTLHAAALGAKLQIDERHEHGRRVWYIKTGLDATVDWGYKDLKFTNNRDEPIYIGCVVDDNDRVRIALFGKLEEGDVGLTEQQ
;
A
#
# COMPACT_ATOMS: atom_id res chain seq x y z
N MET A 1 -7.16 -0.21 7.01
CA MET A 1 -7.38 0.92 6.08
C MET A 1 -8.07 0.46 4.81
N ILE A 2 -8.89 1.34 4.21
CA ILE A 2 -9.66 1.05 2.98
C ILE A 2 -9.52 2.23 2.02
N THR A 3 -9.28 1.96 0.73
CA THR A 3 -9.40 2.94 -0.36
C THR A 3 -10.28 2.38 -1.49
N ASP A 4 -10.98 3.26 -2.21
CA ASP A 4 -11.88 2.86 -3.29
C ASP A 4 -11.10 2.69 -4.60
N ALA A 5 -11.33 1.61 -5.34
CA ALA A 5 -10.80 1.41 -6.70
C ALA A 5 -11.90 1.06 -7.71
N SER A 6 -13.17 1.29 -7.38
CA SER A 6 -14.34 0.92 -8.21
C SER A 6 -14.38 1.61 -9.58
N SER A 7 -13.78 2.80 -9.68
CA SER A 7 -13.64 3.55 -10.95
C SER A 7 -12.41 3.15 -11.78
N SER A 8 -11.67 2.13 -11.37
CA SER A 8 -10.46 1.67 -12.07
C SER A 8 -10.78 0.96 -13.38
N SER A 9 -9.93 1.15 -14.38
CA SER A 9 -9.93 0.25 -15.53
C SER A 9 -9.55 -1.17 -15.11
N THR A 10 -9.97 -2.18 -15.88
CA THR A 10 -9.63 -3.59 -15.64
C THR A 10 -8.12 -3.81 -15.52
N ALA A 11 -7.30 -3.10 -16.30
CA ALA A 11 -5.84 -3.20 -16.23
C ALA A 11 -5.27 -2.63 -14.92
N ARG A 12 -5.80 -1.48 -14.46
CA ARG A 12 -5.39 -0.86 -13.19
C ARG A 12 -5.77 -1.74 -12.00
N LEU A 13 -6.99 -2.27 -12.01
CA LEU A 13 -7.49 -3.17 -10.98
C LEU A 13 -6.69 -4.49 -10.93
N HIS A 14 -6.32 -5.04 -12.09
CA HIS A 14 -5.42 -6.19 -12.19
C HIS A 14 -4.07 -5.93 -11.53
N ASN A 15 -3.45 -4.76 -11.79
CA ASN A 15 -2.18 -4.38 -11.17
C ASN A 15 -2.29 -4.25 -9.65
N ILE A 16 -3.36 -3.62 -9.16
CA ILE A 16 -3.65 -3.51 -7.72
C ILE A 16 -3.77 -4.91 -7.10
N LYS A 17 -4.56 -5.79 -7.69
CA LYS A 17 -4.74 -7.18 -7.21
C LYS A 17 -3.41 -7.94 -7.21
N THR A 18 -2.58 -7.75 -8.24
CA THR A 18 -1.24 -8.38 -8.35
C THR A 18 -0.34 -7.95 -7.19
N ALA A 19 -0.21 -6.65 -6.92
CA ALA A 19 0.63 -6.17 -5.81
C ALA A 19 0.04 -6.47 -4.43
N MET A 20 -1.28 -6.44 -4.27
CA MET A 20 -1.93 -6.86 -3.02
C MET A 20 -1.62 -8.33 -2.73
N ALA A 21 -1.60 -9.19 -3.74
CA ALA A 21 -1.28 -10.60 -3.59
C ALA A 21 0.19 -10.85 -3.19
N THR A 22 1.14 -10.04 -3.66
CA THR A 22 2.55 -10.17 -3.26
C THR A 22 2.80 -9.70 -1.82
N ILE A 23 2.05 -8.71 -1.34
CA ILE A 23 2.18 -8.17 0.03
C ILE A 23 1.42 -9.03 1.04
N ASN A 24 0.30 -9.64 0.64
CA ASN A 24 -0.57 -10.40 1.53
C ASN A 24 0.18 -11.55 2.24
N GLY A 25 0.03 -11.62 3.55
CA GLY A 25 0.65 -12.66 4.37
C GLY A 25 2.09 -12.35 4.79
N THR A 26 2.63 -11.18 4.45
CA THR A 26 3.94 -10.76 4.95
C THR A 26 3.92 -10.71 6.48
N ARG A 27 4.86 -11.42 7.11
CA ARG A 27 5.17 -11.32 8.54
C ARG A 27 6.38 -10.42 8.72
N LEU A 28 6.36 -9.58 9.75
CA LEU A 28 7.51 -8.78 10.18
C LEU A 28 7.76 -9.05 11.65
N ASP A 29 8.91 -9.63 11.96
CA ASP A 29 9.37 -9.82 13.34
C ASP A 29 9.84 -8.49 13.96
N PRO A 30 9.97 -8.41 15.29
CA PRO A 30 10.50 -7.23 15.98
C PRO A 30 11.81 -6.73 15.37
N GLY A 31 11.85 -5.45 15.01
CA GLY A 31 12.99 -4.79 14.38
C GLY A 31 13.15 -5.04 12.88
N GLU A 32 12.34 -5.90 12.25
CA GLU A 32 12.39 -6.10 10.81
C GLU A 32 11.75 -4.93 10.05
N MET A 33 12.39 -4.57 8.93
CA MET A 33 11.94 -3.54 8.02
C MET A 33 11.21 -4.15 6.83
N PHE A 34 10.07 -3.56 6.49
CA PHE A 34 9.38 -3.79 5.23
C PHE A 34 9.85 -2.76 4.20
N SER A 35 10.23 -3.21 3.01
CA SER A 35 10.36 -2.37 1.81
C SER A 35 9.29 -2.75 0.79
N PHE A 36 8.49 -1.78 0.37
CA PHE A 36 7.45 -2.01 -0.63
C PHE A 36 8.06 -2.44 -1.96
N ASN A 37 9.16 -1.83 -2.38
CA ASN A 37 9.84 -2.22 -3.60
C ASN A 37 10.44 -3.62 -3.49
N GLU A 38 11.14 -3.98 -2.42
CA GLU A 38 11.70 -5.33 -2.28
C GLU A 38 10.64 -6.43 -2.33
N VAL A 39 9.48 -6.21 -1.70
CA VAL A 39 8.38 -7.20 -1.68
C VAL A 39 7.61 -7.26 -3.00
N VAL A 40 7.35 -6.12 -3.64
CA VAL A 40 6.50 -6.06 -4.85
C VAL A 40 7.32 -6.23 -6.15
N GLY A 41 8.60 -5.91 -6.12
CA GLY A 41 9.53 -6.03 -7.24
C GLY A 41 9.29 -5.04 -8.39
N PRO A 42 10.00 -5.18 -9.52
CA PRO A 42 9.83 -4.31 -10.69
C PRO A 42 8.47 -4.55 -11.38
N ARG A 43 7.80 -3.46 -11.80
CA ARG A 43 6.45 -3.52 -12.37
C ARG A 43 6.55 -3.74 -13.88
N THR A 44 6.81 -4.98 -14.30
CA THR A 44 7.01 -5.35 -15.72
C THR A 44 5.90 -6.24 -16.24
N LYS A 45 5.85 -6.41 -17.57
CA LYS A 45 4.95 -7.39 -18.22
C LYS A 45 5.18 -8.81 -17.69
N ASP A 46 6.44 -9.21 -17.53
CA ASP A 46 6.83 -10.57 -17.13
C ASP A 46 6.49 -10.84 -15.66
N ALA A 47 6.50 -9.81 -14.82
CA ALA A 47 5.96 -9.86 -13.46
C ALA A 47 4.42 -9.83 -13.40
N GLY A 48 3.73 -9.91 -14.55
CA GLY A 48 2.28 -10.00 -14.65
C GLY A 48 1.55 -8.66 -14.65
N TYR A 49 2.25 -7.53 -14.65
CA TYR A 49 1.62 -6.21 -14.70
C TYR A 49 1.13 -5.88 -16.11
N ARG A 50 0.11 -5.03 -16.16
CA ARG A 50 -0.51 -4.53 -17.39
C ARG A 50 -0.30 -3.02 -17.50
N LYS A 51 -0.26 -2.52 -18.74
CA LYS A 51 -0.24 -1.07 -18.99
C LYS A 51 -1.56 -0.47 -18.52
N ALA A 52 -1.48 0.48 -17.61
CA ALA A 52 -2.60 1.23 -17.09
C ALA A 52 -2.20 2.71 -16.93
N LYS A 53 -3.20 3.58 -16.83
CA LYS A 53 -2.98 5.00 -16.63
C LYS A 53 -2.25 5.22 -15.30
N ALA A 54 -1.18 6.00 -15.36
CA ALA A 54 -0.42 6.45 -14.21
C ALA A 54 0.03 7.90 -14.42
N TYR A 55 0.74 8.44 -13.44
CA TYR A 55 1.07 9.85 -13.38
C TYR A 55 2.57 10.05 -13.23
N TYR A 56 3.17 10.75 -14.18
CA TYR A 56 4.54 11.21 -14.11
C TYR A 56 4.55 12.73 -14.09
N GLY A 57 4.80 13.30 -12.91
CA GLY A 57 4.61 14.73 -12.66
C GLY A 57 3.17 15.17 -12.92
N MET A 58 2.96 16.01 -13.92
CA MET A 58 1.64 16.50 -14.33
C MET A 58 1.03 15.73 -15.51
N GLN A 59 1.77 14.81 -16.14
CA GLN A 59 1.33 14.11 -17.34
C GLN A 59 0.71 12.74 -17.02
N ASP A 60 -0.29 12.39 -17.83
CA ASP A 60 -0.87 11.07 -17.85
C ASP A 60 -0.06 10.17 -18.80
N ILE A 61 0.47 9.07 -18.26
CA ILE A 61 1.23 8.09 -19.05
C ILE A 61 0.58 6.71 -18.94
N MET A 62 0.86 5.85 -19.92
CA MET A 62 0.48 4.44 -19.89
C MET A 62 1.71 3.61 -19.55
N GLU A 63 1.75 3.08 -18.34
CA GLU A 63 2.88 2.28 -17.86
C GLU A 63 2.42 0.99 -17.19
N TYR A 64 3.34 0.04 -17.11
CA TYR A 64 3.13 -1.17 -16.33
C TYR A 64 3.07 -0.82 -14.84
N GLY A 65 2.07 -1.33 -14.14
CA GLY A 65 1.90 -1.03 -12.71
C GLY A 65 1.12 0.26 -12.42
N GLY A 66 0.43 0.85 -13.40
CA GLY A 66 -0.55 1.91 -13.08
C GLY A 66 -1.55 1.42 -12.02
N GLY A 67 -1.70 2.20 -10.94
CA GLY A 67 -2.49 1.85 -9.74
C GLY A 67 -1.68 1.49 -8.49
N ILE A 68 -0.38 1.22 -8.61
CA ILE A 68 0.45 0.72 -7.50
C ILE A 68 0.60 1.72 -6.35
N CYS A 69 0.66 3.03 -6.64
CA CYS A 69 0.73 4.04 -5.58
C CYS A 69 -0.52 4.06 -4.67
N GLN A 70 -1.67 3.55 -5.13
CA GLN A 70 -2.84 3.39 -4.26
C GLN A 70 -2.62 2.29 -3.22
N VAL A 71 -1.94 1.21 -3.60
CA VAL A 71 -1.60 0.11 -2.68
C VAL A 71 -0.62 0.60 -1.63
N SER A 72 0.48 1.25 -2.03
CA SER A 72 1.46 1.81 -1.09
C SER A 72 0.82 2.87 -0.18
N SER A 73 -0.03 3.75 -0.69
CA SER A 73 -0.74 4.73 0.13
C SER A 73 -1.67 4.08 1.16
N THR A 74 -2.39 3.02 0.75
CA THR A 74 -3.28 2.29 1.67
C THR A 74 -2.47 1.56 2.75
N LEU A 75 -1.31 1.00 2.39
CA LEU A 75 -0.42 0.32 3.32
C LEU A 75 0.24 1.31 4.29
N HIS A 76 0.75 2.43 3.78
CA HIS A 76 1.31 3.51 4.59
C HIS A 76 0.31 3.99 5.64
N ALA A 77 -0.94 4.25 5.24
CA ALA A 77 -1.96 4.67 6.18
C ALA A 77 -2.28 3.59 7.24
N ALA A 78 -2.17 2.31 6.88
CA ALA A 78 -2.34 1.21 7.83
C ALA A 78 -1.17 1.14 8.82
N ALA A 79 0.07 1.21 8.32
CA ALA A 79 1.29 1.23 9.14
C ALA A 79 1.32 2.43 10.10
N LEU A 80 0.96 3.62 9.61
CA LEU A 80 0.85 4.83 10.43
C LEU A 80 -0.24 4.69 11.50
N GLY A 81 -1.40 4.13 11.15
CA GLY A 81 -2.49 3.86 12.10
C GLY A 81 -2.13 2.82 13.17
N ALA A 82 -1.23 1.89 12.84
CA ALA A 82 -0.64 0.93 13.77
C ALA A 82 0.65 1.47 14.44
N LYS A 83 0.92 2.77 14.34
CA LYS A 83 2.07 3.43 14.98
C LYS A 83 3.43 2.75 14.70
N LEU A 84 3.56 2.10 13.54
CA LEU A 84 4.84 1.56 13.11
C LEU A 84 5.79 2.71 12.75
N GLN A 85 7.09 2.49 12.91
CA GLN A 85 8.09 3.46 12.52
C GLN A 85 8.12 3.58 11.00
N ILE A 86 7.73 4.73 10.45
CA ILE A 86 7.85 5.01 9.02
C ILE A 86 9.27 5.51 8.74
N ASP A 87 10.05 4.70 8.02
CA ASP A 87 11.46 4.99 7.71
C ASP A 87 11.63 5.77 6.41
N GLU A 88 10.78 5.48 5.43
CA GLU A 88 10.78 6.16 4.13
C GLU A 88 9.35 6.35 3.65
N ARG A 89 8.99 7.59 3.30
CA ARG A 89 7.72 7.95 2.66
C ARG A 89 7.96 9.14 1.74
N HIS A 90 7.40 9.05 0.54
CA HIS A 90 7.32 10.16 -0.39
C HIS A 90 5.87 10.51 -0.67
N GLU A 91 5.52 11.78 -0.67
CA GLU A 91 4.19 12.24 -1.08
C GLU A 91 4.08 12.37 -2.61
N HIS A 92 2.84 12.33 -3.10
CA HIS A 92 2.54 12.72 -4.46
C HIS A 92 2.70 14.23 -4.60
N GLY A 93 3.26 14.69 -5.72
CA GLY A 93 3.33 16.12 -6.04
C GLY A 93 1.98 16.80 -6.33
N ARG A 94 0.87 16.06 -6.18
CA ARG A 94 -0.50 16.54 -6.35
C ARG A 94 -1.47 15.69 -5.54
N ARG A 95 -2.63 16.24 -5.21
CA ARG A 95 -3.70 15.51 -4.53
C ARG A 95 -4.14 14.29 -5.36
N VAL A 96 -4.21 13.14 -4.70
CA VAL A 96 -4.82 11.92 -5.22
C VAL A 96 -6.24 11.75 -4.65
N TRP A 97 -7.13 11.15 -5.43
CA TRP A 97 -8.56 11.10 -5.10
C TRP A 97 -8.92 9.99 -4.10
N TYR A 98 -8.13 8.92 -4.05
CA TYR A 98 -8.46 7.69 -3.32
C TYR A 98 -8.09 7.70 -1.83
N ILE A 99 -7.35 8.72 -1.36
CA ILE A 99 -6.92 8.82 0.04
C ILE A 99 -6.82 10.28 0.50
N LYS A 100 -6.96 10.51 1.81
CA LYS A 100 -6.83 11.84 2.42
C LYS A 100 -5.39 12.37 2.28
N THR A 101 -5.26 13.67 2.06
CA THR A 101 -3.96 14.37 2.02
C THR A 101 -3.13 14.06 3.28
N GLY A 102 -1.84 13.77 3.09
CA GLY A 102 -0.90 13.44 4.17
C GLY A 102 -0.81 11.95 4.49
N LEU A 103 -1.75 11.13 3.99
CA LEU A 103 -1.69 9.67 4.10
C LEU A 103 -1.18 8.98 2.83
N ASP A 104 -1.01 9.74 1.76
CA ASP A 104 -0.54 9.21 0.50
C ASP A 104 0.96 8.86 0.57
N ALA A 105 1.35 7.82 -0.16
CA ALA A 105 2.73 7.37 -0.32
C ALA A 105 2.94 6.94 -1.77
N THR A 106 3.80 7.66 -2.50
CA THR A 106 4.18 7.32 -3.87
C THR A 106 5.41 6.44 -3.88
N VAL A 107 5.47 5.52 -4.84
CA VAL A 107 6.57 4.56 -5.01
C VAL A 107 6.95 4.49 -6.49
N ASP A 108 8.24 4.31 -6.72
CA ASP A 108 8.85 4.17 -8.04
C ASP A 108 10.02 3.20 -7.92
N TRP A 109 10.04 2.16 -8.76
CA TRP A 109 11.02 1.09 -8.64
C TRP A 109 12.43 1.64 -8.88
N GLY A 110 13.31 1.44 -7.89
CA GLY A 110 14.70 1.93 -7.93
C GLY A 110 14.87 3.40 -7.56
N TYR A 111 13.80 4.12 -7.19
CA TYR A 111 13.90 5.53 -6.80
C TYR A 111 13.12 5.90 -5.52
N LYS A 112 11.79 5.72 -5.49
CA LYS A 112 10.96 6.06 -4.33
C LYS A 112 10.40 4.80 -3.69
N ASP A 113 10.55 4.67 -2.39
CA ASP A 113 10.04 3.52 -1.66
C ASP A 113 9.09 3.93 -0.53
N LEU A 114 8.32 2.95 -0.05
CA LEU A 114 7.67 3.01 1.24
C LEU A 114 8.38 1.99 2.13
N LYS A 115 9.02 2.48 3.19
CA LYS A 115 9.67 1.64 4.18
C LYS A 115 9.15 1.92 5.57
N PHE A 116 8.93 0.85 6.32
CA PHE A 116 8.58 0.95 7.73
C PHE A 116 9.12 -0.24 8.50
N THR A 117 9.43 -0.02 9.76
CA THR A 117 10.01 -1.02 10.66
C THR A 117 8.98 -1.42 11.70
N ASN A 118 8.90 -2.71 11.99
CA ASN A 118 8.16 -3.21 13.14
C ASN A 118 8.94 -2.86 14.42
N ASN A 119 8.70 -1.67 14.97
CA ASN A 119 9.28 -1.21 16.23
C ASN A 119 8.54 -1.71 17.48
N ARG A 120 7.74 -2.78 17.35
CA ARG A 120 7.06 -3.46 18.48
C ARG A 120 7.89 -4.66 18.96
N ASP A 121 7.54 -5.17 20.13
CA ASP A 121 8.19 -6.34 20.73
C ASP A 121 7.64 -7.69 20.24
N GLU A 122 6.60 -7.68 19.39
CA GLU A 122 5.94 -8.87 18.86
C GLU A 122 5.81 -8.82 17.33
N PRO A 123 5.70 -9.98 16.65
CA PRO A 123 5.49 -10.01 15.21
C PRO A 123 4.16 -9.38 14.79
N ILE A 124 4.17 -8.78 13.60
CA ILE A 124 2.96 -8.31 12.92
C ILE A 124 2.79 -9.00 11.56
N TYR A 125 1.55 -9.00 11.06
CA TYR A 125 1.19 -9.60 9.78
C TYR A 125 0.40 -8.61 8.93
N ILE A 126 0.71 -8.56 7.64
CA ILE A 126 0.00 -7.71 6.67
C ILE A 126 -1.06 -8.55 5.95
N GLY A 127 -2.33 -8.23 6.16
CA GLY A 127 -3.44 -8.82 5.41
C GLY A 127 -3.98 -7.85 4.36
N CYS A 128 -4.13 -8.36 3.15
CA CYS A 128 -4.49 -7.61 1.95
C CYS A 128 -5.66 -8.30 1.24
N VAL A 129 -6.73 -7.56 0.97
CA VAL A 129 -7.84 -8.04 0.12
C VAL A 129 -8.37 -6.90 -0.75
N VAL A 130 -8.77 -7.24 -1.98
CA VAL A 130 -9.64 -6.39 -2.80
C VAL A 130 -11.02 -7.03 -2.75
N ASP A 131 -12.01 -6.34 -2.20
CA ASP A 131 -13.36 -6.91 -2.05
C ASP A 131 -14.18 -6.85 -3.34
N ASP A 132 -15.37 -7.45 -3.33
CA ASP A 132 -16.26 -7.55 -4.51
C ASP A 132 -16.75 -6.20 -5.03
N ASN A 133 -16.59 -5.12 -4.26
CA ASN A 133 -16.88 -3.75 -4.69
C ASN A 133 -15.61 -3.01 -5.13
N ASP A 134 -14.54 -3.75 -5.43
CA ASP A 134 -13.22 -3.24 -5.80
C ASP A 134 -12.63 -2.24 -4.80
N ARG A 135 -12.86 -2.46 -3.50
CA ARG A 135 -12.21 -1.68 -2.44
C ARG A 135 -10.93 -2.38 -1.99
N VAL A 136 -9.84 -1.61 -1.94
CA VAL A 136 -8.52 -2.07 -1.48
C VAL A 136 -8.48 -1.98 0.03
N ARG A 137 -8.36 -3.13 0.71
CA ARG A 137 -8.35 -3.21 2.17
C ARG A 137 -7.03 -3.81 2.64
N ILE A 138 -6.34 -3.07 3.50
CA ILE A 138 -5.10 -3.52 4.14
C ILE A 138 -5.29 -3.42 5.65
N ALA A 139 -5.03 -4.51 6.35
CA ALA A 139 -5.08 -4.62 7.81
C ALA A 139 -3.74 -5.14 8.31
N LEU A 140 -3.32 -4.65 9.48
CA LEU A 140 -2.17 -5.15 10.21
C LEU A 140 -2.68 -5.93 11.42
N PHE A 141 -2.21 -7.16 11.57
CA PHE A 141 -2.58 -8.05 12.67
C PHE A 141 -1.37 -8.25 13.57
N GLY A 142 -1.61 -8.36 14.87
CA GLY A 142 -0.57 -8.54 15.88
C GLY A 142 -1.16 -8.33 17.27
N LYS A 143 -0.30 -8.26 18.27
CA LYS A 143 -0.71 -7.88 19.62
C LYS A 143 -1.21 -6.43 19.61
N LEU A 144 -2.41 -6.21 20.13
CA LEU A 144 -2.97 -4.87 20.29
C LEU A 144 -2.21 -4.11 21.39
N GLU A 145 -1.87 -2.86 21.11
CA GLU A 145 -1.29 -1.93 22.07
C GLU A 145 -2.25 -0.77 22.35
N GLU A 146 -2.00 -0.05 23.44
CA GLU A 146 -2.86 1.06 23.85
C GLU A 146 -2.89 2.17 22.79
N GLY A 147 -4.09 2.55 22.37
CA GLY A 147 -4.32 3.55 21.34
C GLY A 147 -4.10 3.08 19.90
N ASP A 148 -4.03 1.78 19.63
CA ASP A 148 -4.16 1.24 18.28
C ASP A 148 -5.54 1.56 17.70
N VAL A 149 -5.56 2.01 16.43
CA VAL A 149 -6.79 2.36 15.73
C VAL A 149 -7.50 1.07 15.30
N GLY A 150 -8.47 0.66 16.13
CA GLY A 150 -9.16 -0.64 16.08
C GLY A 150 -9.91 -0.96 17.38
N LEU A 151 -9.63 -0.19 18.45
CA LEU A 151 -10.33 -0.20 19.73
C LEU A 151 -11.62 0.65 19.77
N THR A 152 -12.11 1.17 18.64
CA THR A 152 -13.39 1.89 18.62
C THR A 152 -14.53 0.92 18.36
N GLU A 153 -15.20 0.63 19.47
CA GLU A 153 -16.48 -0.04 19.70
C GLU A 153 -17.40 -0.20 18.48
N GLN A 154 -17.93 -1.43 18.34
CA GLN A 154 -19.31 -1.60 17.91
C GLN A 154 -20.22 -0.91 18.92
N GLN A 155 -20.69 0.29 18.60
CA GLN A 155 -21.95 0.86 19.11
C GLN A 155 -22.68 1.56 17.97
#